data_AF-A0A218N0E9-F1
#
_entry.id   AF-A0A218N0E9-F1
#
_cell.length_a   1.000
_cell.length_b   1.000
_cell.length_c   1.000
_cell.angle_alpha   90.00
_cell.angle_beta   90.00
_cell.angle_gamma   90.00
#
_symmetry.space_group_name_H-M   'P 1'
#
loop_
_entity.id
_entity.type
_entity.pdbx_description
1 polymer ?
#
loop_
_entity_poly.entity_id
_entity_poly.type
_entity_poly.pdbx_seq_one_letter_code
_entity_poly.pdbx_strand_id
1 'polypeptide(L)'
;MARYARVATLAVCLLFACADAGTHRWRRQAEETVKKDDSLEVELCKDKDAGEWFRLVAGEGDNCRDVIQCTASGIQAIRCPAGLFFDIEKQTCDWKDAVKNCKLKNKERKVKPLLYTEEPLCQDGFLACGDMNCIERGLFCNGEKDCADGSDENSCDIDNDPNRAPPCDPSQCVLPDCFCSEDGTVIPGDLPARDVPQMITITFDDAINNNNIELYKEIFNGKRKNPNGCDIKATYFVSHKYTNYSAAQETHRKGHEIAVHSITHNDDERFWSNASVDDWGKEMAGMRVIMEKFANITDNSVVGVRAPYLRVGGNNQFTMMEEQAFLYDSSITAPLSNPPLWPYTMYFRMPHRCHGNLQSCPTRSHAVWEMVMNELDRREDPTNDEYLPGCAMVDSCSNILTGDQFYNFLNHNFDRHYDQNRAPLGLYFHAAWLKNNPEFLEAFLYWIDEVLSSHNDVYFVTMTQVIQWIQNPRTITEAKNFEPWREKCAVEGYQACWVPHSCKLTSKEVPGETINLQTCVRCPVNYPWLNDPSGDGHY
;
A
#
# COMPACT_ATOMS: atom_id res chain seq x y z
N MET A 1 -34.20 27.85 59.28
CA MET A 1 -34.83 28.78 60.24
C MET A 1 -35.78 29.71 59.48
N ALA A 2 -36.83 30.23 60.12
CA ALA A 2 -37.92 30.94 59.44
C ALA A 2 -37.73 32.47 59.38
N ARG A 3 -38.36 33.11 58.37
CA ARG A 3 -39.19 34.35 58.38
C ARG A 3 -39.31 34.89 56.92
N TYR A 4 -40.48 35.21 56.34
CA TYR A 4 -41.47 36.27 56.68
C TYR A 4 -40.83 37.68 56.70
N ALA A 5 -41.37 38.77 56.12
CA ALA A 5 -42.65 39.07 55.44
C ALA A 5 -42.52 40.40 54.62
N ARG A 6 -43.28 40.64 53.52
CA ARG A 6 -44.52 41.46 53.37
C ARG A 6 -44.39 42.99 53.08
N VAL A 7 -45.30 43.47 52.20
CA VAL A 7 -46.06 44.78 52.25
C VAL A 7 -45.24 46.06 51.95
N ALA A 8 -45.72 47.16 51.34
CA ALA A 8 -46.98 47.57 50.64
C ALA A 8 -46.62 48.65 49.58
N THR A 9 -47.28 48.72 48.42
CA THR A 9 -48.49 49.54 48.12
C THR A 9 -48.35 51.06 48.31
N LEU A 10 -48.41 51.82 47.22
CA LEU A 10 -49.13 53.11 47.15
C LEU A 10 -49.37 53.54 45.69
N ALA A 11 -50.57 54.02 45.41
CA ALA A 11 -51.02 54.49 44.09
C ALA A 11 -51.60 55.89 44.21
N VAL A 12 -51.43 56.74 43.19
CA VAL A 12 -52.19 57.99 42.99
C VAL A 12 -52.49 58.15 41.50
N CYS A 13 -53.76 58.39 41.18
CA CYS A 13 -54.26 58.67 39.83
C CYS A 13 -54.62 60.15 39.67
N LEU A 14 -54.57 60.67 38.43
CA LEU A 14 -55.36 61.77 37.84
C LEU A 14 -55.05 61.75 36.31
N LEU A 15 -55.98 61.42 35.38
CA LEU A 15 -57.07 62.24 34.82
C LEU A 15 -56.55 63.53 34.16
N PHE A 16 -56.80 63.89 32.89
CA PHE A 16 -57.62 63.38 31.75
C PHE A 16 -56.73 63.29 30.46
N ALA A 17 -57.15 63.06 29.20
CA ALA A 17 -58.46 63.04 28.50
C ALA A 17 -58.46 62.05 27.30
N CYS A 18 -59.31 62.24 26.27
CA CYS A 18 -59.49 61.37 25.10
C CYS A 18 -59.12 62.04 23.75
N ALA A 19 -58.60 61.26 22.79
CA ALA A 19 -59.06 61.20 21.37
C ALA A 19 -58.25 60.16 20.54
N ASP A 20 -58.88 59.61 19.50
CA ASP A 20 -58.45 58.54 18.59
C ASP A 20 -56.99 58.48 18.10
N ALA A 21 -56.43 57.24 18.01
CA ALA A 21 -56.10 56.59 16.74
C ALA A 21 -55.46 55.18 16.90
N GLY A 22 -55.97 54.20 16.14
CA GLY A 22 -55.18 53.09 15.56
C GLY A 22 -54.50 52.06 16.47
N THR A 23 -55.17 50.94 16.74
CA THR A 23 -54.48 49.69 17.13
C THR A 23 -53.75 49.07 15.95
N HIS A 24 -52.41 49.03 15.93
CA HIS A 24 -51.68 47.99 15.21
C HIS A 24 -50.41 47.55 15.97
N ARG A 25 -50.32 46.23 16.20
CA ARG A 25 -49.29 45.56 16.99
C ARG A 25 -48.13 45.19 16.07
N TRP A 26 -46.90 45.57 16.43
CA TRP A 26 -45.69 45.21 15.67
C TRP A 26 -45.52 43.69 15.56
N ARG A 27 -45.66 43.14 14.34
CA ARG A 27 -45.22 41.78 14.00
C ARG A 27 -45.09 41.60 12.48
N ARG A 28 -43.88 41.83 11.94
CA ARG A 28 -43.29 41.15 10.75
C ARG A 28 -41.96 41.79 10.36
N GLN A 29 -40.86 41.10 10.65
CA GLN A 29 -39.57 41.29 9.96
C GLN A 29 -38.60 40.10 10.12
N ALA A 30 -39.05 38.97 10.70
CA ALA A 30 -38.24 37.77 10.92
C ALA A 30 -38.66 36.57 10.03
N GLU A 31 -39.76 36.67 9.27
CA GLU A 31 -40.25 35.58 8.40
C GLU A 31 -39.71 35.65 6.96
N GLU A 32 -39.12 36.78 6.53
CA GLU A 32 -38.60 36.96 5.17
C GLU A 32 -37.10 36.69 5.03
N THR A 33 -36.31 36.78 6.10
CA THR A 33 -34.88 36.45 6.11
C THR A 33 -34.65 34.94 6.10
N VAL A 34 -35.34 34.19 6.97
CA VAL A 34 -35.16 32.72 7.10
C VAL A 34 -35.46 31.99 5.78
N LYS A 35 -36.48 32.41 5.04
CA LYS A 35 -36.84 31.80 3.74
C LYS A 35 -35.84 32.06 2.62
N LYS A 36 -34.89 32.99 2.79
CA LYS A 36 -33.87 33.29 1.79
C LYS A 36 -32.61 32.45 1.98
N ASP A 37 -32.18 32.23 3.23
CA ASP A 37 -31.04 31.35 3.52
C ASP A 37 -31.34 29.91 3.07
N ASP A 38 -32.46 29.31 3.50
CA ASP A 38 -32.88 27.97 3.06
C ASP A 38 -32.86 27.82 1.52
N SER A 39 -33.27 28.86 0.78
CA SER A 39 -33.29 28.82 -0.68
C SER A 39 -31.89 28.89 -1.31
N LEU A 40 -30.96 29.63 -0.69
CA LEU A 40 -29.59 29.79 -1.18
C LEU A 40 -28.74 28.56 -0.84
N GLU A 41 -28.92 27.98 0.35
CA GLU A 41 -28.25 26.73 0.75
C GLU A 41 -28.67 25.56 -0.15
N VAL A 42 -29.97 25.42 -0.42
CA VAL A 42 -30.49 24.40 -1.35
C VAL A 42 -29.96 24.61 -2.77
N GLU A 43 -29.79 25.86 -3.24
CA GLU A 43 -29.23 26.15 -4.58
C GLU A 43 -27.71 25.89 -4.65
N LEU A 44 -26.96 26.23 -3.59
CA LEU A 44 -25.52 25.95 -3.46
C LEU A 44 -25.20 24.45 -3.37
N CYS A 45 -26.05 23.69 -2.69
CA CYS A 45 -25.85 22.26 -2.44
C CYS A 45 -26.51 21.33 -3.48
N LYS A 46 -27.31 21.86 -4.42
CA LYS A 46 -28.06 21.07 -5.41
C LYS A 46 -27.18 20.16 -6.28
N ASP A 47 -25.96 20.60 -6.56
CA ASP A 47 -24.98 19.92 -7.40
C ASP A 47 -23.70 19.60 -6.60
N LYS A 48 -23.85 19.14 -5.35
CA LYS A 48 -22.75 18.76 -4.45
C LYS A 48 -23.00 17.39 -3.83
N ASP A 49 -21.95 16.58 -3.74
CA ASP A 49 -22.06 15.28 -3.11
C ASP A 49 -22.01 15.43 -1.57
N ALA A 50 -22.70 14.56 -0.84
CA ALA A 50 -22.75 14.65 0.62
C ALA A 50 -21.34 14.44 1.21
N GLY A 51 -20.78 15.49 1.83
CA GLY A 51 -19.41 15.48 2.35
C GLY A 51 -18.33 16.04 1.42
N GLU A 52 -18.65 16.58 0.24
CA GLU A 52 -17.67 17.25 -0.64
C GLU A 52 -17.33 18.69 -0.15
N TRP A 53 -16.05 19.03 -0.05
CA TRP A 53 -15.53 20.38 0.16
C TRP A 53 -15.32 21.12 -1.16
N PHE A 54 -15.84 22.34 -1.26
CA PHE A 54 -15.78 23.20 -2.46
C PHE A 54 -15.55 24.68 -2.10
N ARG A 55 -15.04 25.47 -3.05
CA ARG A 55 -14.77 26.91 -2.87
C ARG A 55 -15.89 27.77 -3.45
N LEU A 56 -16.42 28.69 -2.63
CA LEU A 56 -17.33 29.76 -3.09
C LEU A 56 -16.66 30.72 -4.08
N VAL A 57 -15.38 31.04 -3.85
CA VAL A 57 -14.59 32.01 -4.63
C VAL A 57 -13.31 31.34 -5.10
N ALA A 58 -13.09 31.30 -6.40
CA ALA A 58 -11.80 30.91 -6.98
C ALA A 58 -10.85 32.09 -6.93
N GLY A 59 -9.60 31.89 -6.51
CA GLY A 59 -8.63 32.97 -6.38
C GLY A 59 -7.30 32.52 -5.77
N GLU A 60 -6.28 33.33 -5.98
CA GLU A 60 -4.94 33.14 -5.41
C GLU A 60 -4.86 33.76 -4.00
N GLY A 61 -3.92 33.28 -3.18
CA GLY A 61 -3.75 33.75 -1.81
C GLY A 61 -4.75 33.12 -0.82
N ASP A 62 -5.28 33.93 0.09
CA ASP A 62 -6.08 33.42 1.22
C ASP A 62 -7.39 32.73 0.79
N ASN A 63 -7.97 33.10 -0.35
CA ASN A 63 -9.18 32.46 -0.89
C ASN A 63 -8.97 30.98 -1.28
N CYS A 64 -7.73 30.53 -1.50
CA CYS A 64 -7.43 29.12 -1.74
C CYS A 64 -7.45 28.25 -0.45
N ARG A 65 -7.60 28.89 0.73
CA ARG A 65 -7.61 28.23 2.04
C ARG A 65 -9.02 27.94 2.56
N ASP A 66 -10.01 28.71 2.08
CA ASP A 66 -11.39 28.68 2.57
C ASP A 66 -12.23 27.74 1.69
N VAL A 67 -12.82 26.71 2.29
CA VAL A 67 -13.76 25.78 1.63
C VAL A 67 -14.98 25.52 2.51
N ILE A 68 -16.07 25.14 1.84
CA ILE A 68 -17.35 24.81 2.47
C ILE A 68 -17.81 23.41 2.05
N GLN A 69 -18.64 22.77 2.87
CA GLN A 69 -19.20 21.44 2.67
C GLN A 69 -20.68 21.45 3.01
N CYS A 70 -21.48 20.75 2.22
CA CYS A 70 -22.90 20.55 2.47
C CYS A 70 -23.11 19.33 3.38
N THR A 71 -23.76 19.52 4.53
CA THR A 71 -24.10 18.46 5.48
C THR A 71 -25.60 18.40 5.72
N ALA A 72 -26.10 17.31 6.31
CA ALA A 72 -27.51 17.19 6.72
C ALA A 72 -27.95 18.24 7.78
N SER A 73 -26.99 18.96 8.37
CA SER A 73 -27.20 20.00 9.39
C SER A 73 -27.00 21.43 8.84
N GLY A 74 -26.80 21.60 7.53
CA GLY A 74 -26.50 22.88 6.87
C GLY A 74 -25.08 22.96 6.30
N ILE A 75 -24.65 24.16 5.90
CA ILE A 75 -23.32 24.40 5.34
C ILE A 75 -22.27 24.50 6.46
N GLN A 76 -21.20 23.69 6.37
CA GLN A 76 -20.03 23.79 7.23
C GLN A 76 -18.87 24.44 6.47
N ALA A 77 -18.02 25.23 7.15
CA ALA A 77 -16.86 25.90 6.56
C ALA A 77 -15.57 25.56 7.31
N ILE A 78 -14.46 25.37 6.59
CA ILE A 78 -13.12 25.25 7.16
C ILE A 78 -12.13 26.17 6.43
N ARG A 79 -11.07 26.55 7.15
CA ARG A 79 -9.94 27.32 6.63
C ARG A 79 -8.64 26.59 6.92
N CYS A 80 -7.84 26.31 5.90
CA CYS A 80 -6.55 25.66 6.10
C CYS A 80 -5.59 26.51 6.99
N PRO A 81 -4.75 25.87 7.83
CA PRO A 81 -3.72 26.53 8.62
C PRO A 81 -2.82 27.48 7.82
N ALA A 82 -2.15 28.41 8.50
CA ALA A 82 -1.27 29.38 7.84
C ALA A 82 -0.07 28.66 7.20
N GLY A 83 0.07 28.77 5.88
CA GLY A 83 1.11 28.09 5.09
C GLY A 83 0.58 26.96 4.21
N LEU A 84 -0.65 26.48 4.44
CA LEU A 84 -1.32 25.45 3.63
C LEU A 84 -2.45 26.06 2.79
N PHE A 85 -2.71 25.47 1.63
CA PHE A 85 -3.85 25.72 0.74
C PHE A 85 -4.72 24.45 0.69
N PHE A 86 -6.02 24.58 0.42
CA PHE A 86 -6.88 23.40 0.26
C PHE A 86 -6.76 22.86 -1.16
N ASP A 87 -6.49 21.57 -1.34
CA ASP A 87 -6.51 20.88 -2.63
C ASP A 87 -7.92 20.32 -2.88
N ILE A 88 -8.61 20.82 -3.93
CA ILE A 88 -9.98 20.39 -4.27
C ILE A 88 -10.06 18.93 -4.74
N GLU A 89 -9.01 18.41 -5.39
CA GLU A 89 -9.01 17.04 -5.90
C GLU A 89 -8.79 16.04 -4.77
N LYS A 90 -7.78 16.32 -3.91
CA LYS A 90 -7.43 15.50 -2.74
C LYS A 90 -8.38 15.69 -1.55
N GLN A 91 -9.16 16.78 -1.51
CA GLN A 91 -10.06 17.14 -0.42
C GLN A 91 -9.34 17.38 0.93
N THR A 92 -8.09 17.87 0.89
CA THR A 92 -7.23 18.06 2.07
C THR A 92 -6.43 19.37 2.00
N CYS A 93 -5.90 19.83 3.14
CA CYS A 93 -4.96 20.95 3.19
C CYS A 93 -3.52 20.48 2.90
N ASP A 94 -2.87 21.06 1.90
CA ASP A 94 -1.53 20.72 1.43
C ASP A 94 -0.67 22.00 1.24
N TRP A 95 0.63 21.86 1.03
CA TRP A 95 1.56 22.98 0.87
C TRP A 95 1.28 23.80 -0.40
N LYS A 96 1.47 25.11 -0.32
CA LYS A 96 1.15 26.06 -1.41
C LYS A 96 1.71 25.67 -2.78
N ASP A 97 2.92 25.13 -2.81
CA ASP A 97 3.62 24.77 -4.05
C ASP A 97 3.09 23.47 -4.68
N ALA A 98 2.44 22.61 -3.88
CA ALA A 98 1.76 21.41 -4.33
C ALA A 98 0.35 21.70 -4.89
N VAL A 99 -0.37 22.69 -4.31
CA VAL A 99 -1.75 23.00 -4.66
C VAL A 99 -1.85 23.88 -5.92
N LYS A 100 -1.96 23.24 -7.09
CA LYS A 100 -2.10 23.94 -8.39
C LYS A 100 -3.55 24.29 -8.74
N ASN A 101 -4.54 23.71 -8.05
CA ASN A 101 -5.96 23.84 -8.39
C ASN A 101 -6.70 25.00 -7.70
N CYS A 102 -6.01 26.01 -7.14
CA CYS A 102 -6.62 27.20 -6.49
C CYS A 102 -7.66 27.96 -7.33
N LYS A 103 -7.66 27.78 -8.65
CA LYS A 103 -8.56 28.45 -9.60
C LYS A 103 -9.85 27.67 -9.86
N LEU A 104 -9.95 26.41 -9.42
CA LEU A 104 -11.17 25.62 -9.46
C LEU A 104 -12.08 25.97 -8.28
N LYS A 105 -13.40 25.80 -8.47
CA LYS A 105 -14.40 25.95 -7.39
C LYS A 105 -14.92 24.62 -6.86
N ASN A 106 -15.14 23.67 -7.75
CA ASN A 106 -15.68 22.35 -7.47
C ASN A 106 -14.69 21.29 -7.97
N LYS A 107 -14.80 20.07 -7.47
CA LYS A 107 -14.16 18.92 -8.11
C LYS A 107 -14.78 18.72 -9.51
N GLU A 108 -13.98 18.29 -10.47
CA GLU A 108 -14.48 17.99 -11.81
C GLU A 108 -15.38 16.76 -11.74
N ARG A 109 -16.67 16.93 -12.06
CA ARG A 109 -17.66 15.84 -12.06
C ARG A 109 -17.49 15.00 -13.31
N LYS A 110 -16.71 13.93 -13.17
CA LYS A 110 -16.62 12.83 -14.12
C LYS A 110 -18.00 12.23 -14.42
N VAL A 111 -18.32 12.02 -15.69
CA VAL A 111 -19.59 11.39 -16.11
C VAL A 111 -19.54 9.91 -15.71
N LYS A 112 -20.57 9.44 -15.00
CA LYS A 112 -20.67 8.04 -14.56
C LYS A 112 -21.41 7.19 -15.59
N PRO A 113 -21.06 5.91 -15.74
CA PRO A 113 -21.73 5.01 -16.68
C PRO A 113 -23.08 4.52 -16.14
N LEU A 114 -23.98 4.12 -17.04
CA LEU A 114 -25.36 3.76 -16.72
C LEU A 114 -25.52 2.26 -16.42
N LEU A 115 -24.69 1.76 -15.51
CA LEU A 115 -24.57 0.33 -15.18
C LEU A 115 -25.80 -0.24 -14.42
N TYR A 116 -26.50 0.60 -13.66
CA TYR A 116 -27.65 0.21 -12.83
C TYR A 116 -28.92 0.94 -13.29
N THR A 117 -29.71 0.28 -14.13
CA THR A 117 -30.96 0.79 -14.72
C THR A 117 -32.10 -0.21 -14.49
N GLU A 118 -33.36 0.27 -14.42
CA GLU A 118 -34.53 -0.58 -14.14
C GLU A 118 -34.80 -1.60 -15.26
N GLU A 119 -34.42 -1.27 -16.50
CA GLU A 119 -34.39 -2.17 -17.65
C GLU A 119 -32.99 -2.10 -18.29
N PRO A 120 -32.38 -3.24 -18.68
CA PRO A 120 -31.03 -3.25 -19.25
C PRO A 120 -30.99 -2.53 -20.60
N LEU A 121 -30.24 -1.43 -20.68
CA LEU A 121 -30.08 -0.61 -21.89
C LEU A 121 -29.32 -1.32 -23.03
N CYS A 122 -28.49 -2.31 -22.70
CA CYS A 122 -27.60 -3.02 -23.61
C CYS A 122 -27.85 -4.54 -23.61
N GLN A 123 -27.38 -5.22 -24.65
CA GLN A 123 -27.44 -6.69 -24.74
C GLN A 123 -26.43 -7.36 -23.80
N ASP A 124 -26.64 -8.64 -23.48
CA ASP A 124 -25.70 -9.43 -22.67
C ASP A 124 -24.28 -9.35 -23.23
N GLY A 125 -23.32 -8.99 -22.36
CA GLY A 125 -21.92 -8.75 -22.73
C GLY A 125 -21.57 -7.30 -23.07
N PHE A 126 -22.55 -6.40 -23.18
CA PHE A 126 -22.36 -4.97 -23.40
C PHE A 126 -22.84 -4.14 -22.20
N LEU A 127 -22.20 -2.99 -21.98
CA LEU A 127 -22.49 -2.08 -20.87
C LEU A 127 -22.66 -0.64 -21.39
N ALA A 128 -23.48 0.14 -20.70
CA ALA A 128 -23.90 1.47 -21.14
C ALA A 128 -22.98 2.58 -20.62
N CYS A 129 -22.38 3.34 -21.53
CA CYS A 129 -21.75 4.63 -21.28
C CYS A 129 -22.78 5.65 -20.74
N GLY A 130 -22.31 6.76 -20.17
CA GLY A 130 -23.13 7.88 -19.68
C GLY A 130 -23.91 8.59 -20.79
N ASP A 131 -23.43 8.52 -22.03
CA ASP A 131 -24.10 8.99 -23.25
C ASP A 131 -25.11 7.99 -23.86
N MET A 132 -25.37 6.87 -23.16
CA MET A 132 -26.23 5.74 -23.58
C MET A 132 -25.71 4.88 -24.73
N ASN A 133 -24.47 5.06 -25.20
CA ASN A 133 -23.84 4.11 -26.13
C ASN A 133 -23.45 2.81 -25.41
N CYS A 134 -23.57 1.68 -26.10
CA CYS A 134 -23.20 0.36 -25.57
C CYS A 134 -21.81 -0.04 -26.10
N ILE A 135 -20.86 -0.28 -25.20
CA ILE A 135 -19.54 -0.86 -25.54
C ILE A 135 -19.38 -2.23 -24.86
N GLU A 136 -18.41 -3.03 -25.33
CA GLU A 136 -18.19 -4.38 -24.80
C GLU A 136 -17.74 -4.32 -23.32
N ARG A 137 -18.24 -5.23 -22.49
CA ARG A 137 -17.98 -5.25 -21.05
C ARG A 137 -16.48 -5.23 -20.70
N GLY A 138 -15.63 -5.90 -21.49
CA GLY A 138 -14.18 -5.95 -21.24
C GLY A 138 -13.46 -4.59 -21.35
N LEU A 139 -14.06 -3.64 -22.08
CA LEU A 139 -13.53 -2.29 -22.31
C LEU A 139 -13.77 -1.35 -21.12
N PHE A 140 -14.71 -1.66 -20.23
CA PHE A 140 -14.89 -0.87 -19.01
C PHE A 140 -13.74 -1.05 -18.03
N CYS A 141 -13.15 0.06 -17.58
CA CYS A 141 -12.05 0.10 -16.60
C CYS A 141 -10.76 -0.53 -17.12
N ASN A 142 -10.44 -0.31 -18.40
CA ASN A 142 -9.26 -0.86 -19.10
C ASN A 142 -8.07 0.14 -19.19
N GLY A 143 -8.26 1.39 -18.77
CA GLY A 143 -7.28 2.49 -18.88
C GLY A 143 -7.36 3.30 -20.18
N GLU A 144 -8.17 2.89 -21.16
CA GLU A 144 -8.42 3.58 -22.42
C GLU A 144 -9.83 4.20 -22.42
N LYS A 145 -10.07 5.25 -23.22
CA LYS A 145 -11.38 5.90 -23.31
C LYS A 145 -12.11 5.44 -24.55
N ASP A 146 -12.90 4.38 -24.40
CA ASP A 146 -13.72 3.77 -25.46
C ASP A 146 -15.10 4.45 -25.57
N CYS A 147 -15.69 4.90 -24.45
CA CYS A 147 -16.86 5.75 -24.43
C CYS A 147 -16.54 7.17 -24.94
N ALA A 148 -17.42 7.76 -25.75
CA ALA A 148 -17.22 9.12 -26.29
C ALA A 148 -17.23 10.23 -25.23
N ASP A 149 -17.83 9.97 -24.06
CA ASP A 149 -17.80 10.82 -22.86
C ASP A 149 -16.73 10.39 -21.83
N GLY A 150 -16.00 9.29 -22.10
CA GLY A 150 -15.03 8.68 -21.19
C GLY A 150 -15.60 8.22 -19.85
N SER A 151 -16.88 7.81 -19.81
CA SER A 151 -17.58 7.36 -18.60
C SER A 151 -17.23 5.95 -18.13
N ASP A 152 -16.74 5.11 -19.03
CA ASP A 152 -16.07 3.83 -18.76
C ASP A 152 -14.99 3.95 -17.68
N GLU A 153 -14.05 4.88 -17.83
CA GLU A 153 -12.89 5.04 -16.94
C GLU A 153 -13.14 5.93 -15.70
N ASN A 154 -14.41 6.22 -15.42
CA ASN A 154 -14.80 7.16 -14.37
C ASN A 154 -15.37 6.51 -13.11
N SER A 155 -15.55 5.18 -13.11
CA SER A 155 -16.26 4.44 -12.05
C SER A 155 -15.56 3.12 -11.71
N CYS A 156 -14.23 3.14 -11.67
CA CYS A 156 -13.36 1.95 -11.59
C CYS A 156 -12.79 1.68 -10.20
N ASP A 157 -13.51 2.08 -9.16
CA ASP A 157 -13.20 1.71 -7.79
C ASP A 157 -13.75 0.31 -7.43
N ILE A 158 -13.27 -0.26 -6.33
CA ILE A 158 -13.59 -1.62 -5.88
C ILE A 158 -15.10 -1.89 -5.67
N ASP A 159 -15.89 -0.83 -5.44
CA ASP A 159 -17.33 -0.94 -5.22
C ASP A 159 -18.17 -0.74 -6.49
N ASN A 160 -17.65 -0.03 -7.51
CA ASN A 160 -18.38 0.30 -8.74
C ASN A 160 -17.84 -0.32 -10.04
N ASP A 161 -16.63 -0.89 -10.07
CA ASP A 161 -16.09 -1.55 -11.26
C ASP A 161 -16.98 -2.73 -11.69
N PRO A 162 -17.53 -2.73 -12.93
CA PRO A 162 -18.40 -3.80 -13.42
C PRO A 162 -17.69 -5.14 -13.64
N ASN A 163 -16.36 -5.14 -13.71
CA ASN A 163 -15.48 -6.29 -13.92
C ASN A 163 -14.71 -6.69 -12.65
N ARG A 164 -15.10 -6.14 -11.50
CA ARG A 164 -14.49 -6.49 -10.21
C ARG A 164 -14.53 -7.99 -9.93
N ALA A 165 -13.49 -8.48 -9.27
CA ALA A 165 -13.45 -9.81 -8.70
C ALA A 165 -14.61 -9.98 -7.69
N PRO A 166 -15.26 -11.15 -7.64
CA PRO A 166 -16.27 -11.44 -6.62
C PRO A 166 -15.63 -11.52 -5.22
N PRO A 167 -16.41 -11.37 -4.13
CA PRO A 167 -15.97 -11.76 -2.78
C PRO A 167 -15.52 -13.22 -2.74
N CYS A 168 -14.61 -13.56 -1.83
CA CYS A 168 -14.05 -14.91 -1.70
C CYS A 168 -15.14 -16.00 -1.68
N ASP A 169 -15.01 -16.98 -2.59
CA ASP A 169 -15.83 -18.21 -2.60
C ASP A 169 -14.94 -19.42 -2.27
N PRO A 170 -14.94 -19.92 -1.02
CA PRO A 170 -14.16 -21.09 -0.62
C PRO A 170 -14.52 -22.39 -1.33
N SER A 171 -15.63 -22.45 -2.09
CA SER A 171 -15.98 -23.62 -2.90
C SER A 171 -15.27 -23.66 -4.25
N GLN A 172 -14.80 -22.50 -4.73
CA GLN A 172 -14.04 -22.35 -5.98
C GLN A 172 -12.56 -22.10 -5.71
N CYS A 173 -12.23 -21.37 -4.64
CA CYS A 173 -10.86 -21.08 -4.25
C CYS A 173 -10.27 -22.23 -3.42
N VAL A 174 -9.57 -23.15 -4.08
CA VAL A 174 -8.95 -24.33 -3.45
C VAL A 174 -7.43 -24.36 -3.59
N LEU A 175 -6.76 -24.80 -2.54
CA LEU A 175 -5.32 -25.05 -2.53
C LEU A 175 -4.95 -26.20 -3.49
N PRO A 176 -3.78 -26.15 -4.15
CA PRO A 176 -2.69 -25.19 -3.96
C PRO A 176 -2.81 -23.91 -4.79
N ASP A 177 -3.73 -23.83 -5.75
CA ASP A 177 -3.70 -22.79 -6.77
C ASP A 177 -4.37 -21.47 -6.32
N CYS A 178 -5.33 -21.54 -5.40
CA CYS A 178 -6.06 -20.39 -4.86
C CYS A 178 -6.15 -20.46 -3.33
N PHE A 179 -6.00 -19.31 -2.66
CA PHE A 179 -6.33 -19.18 -1.24
C PHE A 179 -6.96 -17.81 -0.95
N CYS A 180 -8.12 -17.82 -0.28
CA CYS A 180 -8.77 -16.63 0.25
C CYS A 180 -9.62 -16.98 1.47
N SER A 181 -10.01 -15.96 2.24
CA SER A 181 -11.09 -16.02 3.23
C SER A 181 -11.86 -14.70 3.19
N GLU A 182 -13.00 -14.62 3.90
CA GLU A 182 -13.88 -13.44 3.87
C GLU A 182 -13.19 -12.15 4.36
N ASP A 183 -12.32 -12.28 5.36
CA ASP A 183 -11.59 -11.18 6.03
C ASP A 183 -10.06 -11.33 5.96
N GLY A 184 -9.55 -12.39 5.32
CA GLY A 184 -8.11 -12.65 5.18
C GLY A 184 -7.44 -13.20 6.44
N THR A 185 -8.18 -13.52 7.51
CA THR A 185 -7.60 -13.90 8.81
C THR A 185 -7.52 -15.41 9.05
N VAL A 186 -8.25 -16.20 8.25
CA VAL A 186 -8.32 -17.67 8.39
C VAL A 186 -6.98 -18.33 8.04
N ILE A 187 -6.62 -19.37 8.78
CA ILE A 187 -5.38 -20.12 8.60
C ILE A 187 -5.51 -21.09 7.41
N PRO A 188 -4.52 -21.15 6.49
CA PRO A 188 -4.48 -22.15 5.42
C PRO A 188 -4.64 -23.59 5.91
N GLY A 189 -5.55 -24.32 5.26
CA GLY A 189 -5.86 -25.71 5.60
C GLY A 189 -6.68 -25.91 6.89
N ASP A 190 -7.19 -24.83 7.51
CA ASP A 190 -7.93 -24.86 8.79
C ASP A 190 -7.12 -25.51 9.94
N LEU A 191 -5.80 -25.32 9.92
CA LEU A 191 -4.93 -25.75 11.01
C LEU A 191 -5.20 -24.88 12.26
N PRO A 192 -5.29 -25.46 13.48
CA PRO A 192 -5.39 -24.68 14.69
C PRO A 192 -4.09 -23.91 14.94
N ALA A 193 -4.18 -22.61 15.27
CA ALA A 193 -3.03 -21.70 15.38
C ALA A 193 -1.82 -22.27 16.16
N ARG A 194 -2.06 -22.93 17.30
CA ARG A 194 -1.01 -23.54 18.13
C ARG A 194 -0.13 -24.58 17.41
N ASP A 195 -0.63 -25.18 16.33
CA ASP A 195 0.03 -26.26 15.58
C ASP A 195 0.67 -25.71 14.27
N VAL A 196 0.52 -24.41 13.98
CA VAL A 196 1.10 -23.68 12.83
C VAL A 196 2.50 -23.14 13.19
N PRO A 197 3.53 -23.32 12.35
CA PRO A 197 4.81 -22.65 12.55
C PRO A 197 4.68 -21.14 12.32
N GLN A 198 5.14 -20.31 13.26
CA GLN A 198 5.17 -18.86 13.07
C GLN A 198 6.25 -18.52 12.04
N MET A 199 5.82 -18.07 10.86
CA MET A 199 6.73 -17.62 9.81
C MET A 199 7.11 -16.16 10.02
N ILE A 200 8.38 -15.84 9.78
CA ILE A 200 8.91 -14.48 9.80
C ILE A 200 9.65 -14.24 8.48
N THR A 201 9.24 -13.21 7.73
CA THR A 201 9.84 -12.83 6.45
C THR A 201 10.62 -11.53 6.62
N ILE A 202 11.94 -11.66 6.81
CA ILE A 202 12.85 -10.52 6.79
C ILE A 202 13.08 -10.14 5.32
N THR A 203 12.85 -8.87 4.96
CA THR A 203 13.18 -8.35 3.63
C THR A 203 14.15 -7.20 3.67
N PHE A 204 14.96 -7.13 2.61
CA PHE A 204 15.79 -5.97 2.31
C PHE A 204 15.45 -5.45 0.92
N ASP A 205 15.08 -4.19 0.88
CA ASP A 205 14.73 -3.51 -0.36
C ASP A 205 15.97 -2.72 -0.84
N ASP A 206 15.93 -2.22 -2.08
CA ASP A 206 17.01 -1.51 -2.77
C ASP A 206 18.26 -2.33 -3.20
N ALA A 207 19.21 -1.62 -3.81
CA ALA A 207 20.42 -2.16 -4.43
C ALA A 207 21.36 -2.90 -3.46
N ILE A 208 21.81 -4.09 -3.85
CA ILE A 208 22.83 -4.87 -3.11
C ILE A 208 24.22 -4.45 -3.57
N ASN A 209 25.03 -3.86 -2.69
CA ASN A 209 26.41 -3.46 -3.01
C ASN A 209 27.29 -3.32 -1.76
N ASN A 210 28.51 -2.77 -1.91
CA ASN A 210 29.48 -2.64 -0.83
C ASN A 210 28.96 -1.82 0.38
N ASN A 211 27.85 -1.10 0.24
CA ASN A 211 27.21 -0.43 1.37
C ASN A 211 26.56 -1.43 2.33
N ASN A 212 26.00 -2.55 1.86
CA ASN A 212 25.19 -3.47 2.68
C ASN A 212 25.67 -4.94 2.70
N ILE A 213 26.57 -5.37 1.81
CA ILE A 213 27.10 -6.75 1.79
C ILE A 213 27.67 -7.22 3.15
N GLU A 214 28.43 -6.39 3.87
CA GLU A 214 29.00 -6.81 5.17
C GLU A 214 27.92 -6.89 6.27
N LEU A 215 26.90 -6.01 6.24
CA LEU A 215 25.73 -6.08 7.13
C LEU A 215 25.01 -7.43 6.93
N TYR A 216 24.76 -7.82 5.68
CA TYR A 216 24.10 -9.08 5.38
C TYR A 216 24.91 -10.30 5.84
N LYS A 217 26.25 -10.27 5.79
CA LYS A 217 27.10 -11.33 6.34
C LYS A 217 27.06 -11.41 7.87
N GLU A 218 26.88 -10.28 8.55
CA GLU A 218 26.78 -10.22 10.01
C GLU A 218 25.44 -10.80 10.51
N ILE A 219 24.35 -10.47 9.82
CA ILE A 219 23.00 -11.02 10.06
C ILE A 219 22.96 -12.51 9.66
N PHE A 220 23.33 -12.84 8.43
CA PHE A 220 23.24 -14.19 7.85
C PHE A 220 24.58 -14.95 7.92
N ASN A 221 25.13 -15.03 9.13
CA ASN A 221 26.49 -15.51 9.42
C ASN A 221 26.70 -17.05 9.35
N GLY A 222 25.70 -17.82 8.92
CA GLY A 222 25.76 -19.29 8.84
C GLY A 222 25.58 -20.03 10.18
N LYS A 223 25.38 -19.32 11.30
CA LYS A 223 25.21 -19.90 12.65
C LYS A 223 23.77 -19.87 13.13
N ARG A 224 22.98 -18.88 12.68
CA ARG A 224 21.55 -18.72 13.00
C ARG A 224 20.75 -19.76 12.22
N LYS A 225 20.18 -20.74 12.91
CA LYS A 225 19.44 -21.86 12.31
C LYS A 225 17.98 -21.87 12.73
N ASN A 226 17.09 -22.11 11.78
CA ASN A 226 15.70 -22.48 12.03
C ASN A 226 15.59 -23.85 12.75
N PRO A 227 14.44 -24.19 13.34
CA PRO A 227 14.23 -25.48 14.05
C PRO A 227 14.39 -26.75 13.21
N ASN A 228 14.50 -26.64 11.88
CA ASN A 228 14.83 -27.74 10.96
C ASN A 228 16.35 -27.97 10.77
N GLY A 229 17.20 -27.13 11.37
CA GLY A 229 18.67 -27.14 11.28
C GLY A 229 19.26 -26.33 10.12
N CYS A 230 18.43 -25.69 9.30
CA CYS A 230 18.88 -24.89 8.15
C CYS A 230 19.11 -23.42 8.52
N ASP A 231 20.01 -22.75 7.81
CA ASP A 231 20.24 -21.31 7.95
C ASP A 231 18.95 -20.51 7.77
N ILE A 232 18.72 -19.52 8.63
CA ILE A 232 17.63 -18.55 8.48
C ILE A 232 17.71 -17.88 7.10
N LYS A 233 16.54 -17.68 6.47
CA LYS A 233 16.44 -17.09 5.13
C LYS A 233 15.75 -15.72 5.16
N ALA A 234 15.86 -15.03 4.03
CA ALA A 234 15.37 -13.67 3.81
C ALA A 234 15.13 -13.46 2.31
N THR A 235 14.34 -12.44 1.96
CA THR A 235 14.02 -12.06 0.58
C THR A 235 14.56 -10.67 0.27
N TYR A 236 15.22 -10.51 -0.87
CA TYR A 236 15.80 -9.23 -1.29
C TYR A 236 15.05 -8.68 -2.50
N PHE A 237 14.38 -7.54 -2.35
CA PHE A 237 13.72 -6.82 -3.45
C PHE A 237 14.73 -5.86 -4.07
N VAL A 238 15.43 -6.32 -5.11
CA VAL A 238 16.62 -5.63 -5.63
C VAL A 238 16.26 -4.66 -6.75
N SER A 239 16.71 -3.40 -6.63
CA SER A 239 16.65 -2.39 -7.69
C SER A 239 17.96 -2.37 -8.51
N HIS A 240 17.90 -2.01 -9.81
CA HIS A 240 19.06 -2.17 -10.70
C HIS A 240 20.22 -1.22 -10.37
N LYS A 241 19.92 0.07 -10.14
CA LYS A 241 20.96 1.12 -10.13
C LYS A 241 21.96 0.90 -8.99
N TYR A 242 23.25 0.84 -9.35
CA TYR A 242 24.37 0.58 -8.43
C TYR A 242 24.36 -0.81 -7.74
N THR A 243 23.62 -1.81 -8.25
CA THR A 243 23.69 -3.20 -7.76
C THR A 243 24.95 -3.94 -8.24
N ASN A 244 25.56 -4.68 -7.32
CA ASN A 244 26.63 -5.64 -7.56
C ASN A 244 26.00 -7.04 -7.78
N TYR A 245 25.93 -7.48 -9.03
CA TYR A 245 25.30 -8.73 -9.41
C TYR A 245 26.08 -9.98 -8.98
N SER A 246 27.41 -9.88 -8.77
CA SER A 246 28.16 -10.97 -8.12
C SER A 246 27.79 -11.13 -6.65
N ALA A 247 27.39 -10.05 -5.97
CA ALA A 247 26.88 -10.14 -4.61
C ALA A 247 25.45 -10.71 -4.58
N ALA A 248 24.56 -10.26 -5.48
CA ALA A 248 23.23 -10.85 -5.64
C ALA A 248 23.29 -12.35 -5.95
N GLN A 249 24.23 -12.77 -6.81
CA GLN A 249 24.51 -14.18 -7.10
C GLN A 249 24.95 -14.97 -5.86
N GLU A 250 25.83 -14.44 -5.02
CA GLU A 250 26.25 -15.11 -3.79
C GLU A 250 25.10 -15.19 -2.77
N THR A 251 24.30 -14.14 -2.63
CA THR A 251 23.09 -14.10 -1.79
C THR A 251 22.09 -15.18 -2.22
N HIS A 252 21.83 -15.31 -3.52
CA HIS A 252 20.99 -16.38 -4.09
C HIS A 252 21.58 -17.78 -3.87
N ARG A 253 22.90 -17.95 -4.10
CA ARG A 253 23.62 -19.21 -3.86
C ARG A 253 23.50 -19.67 -2.41
N LYS A 254 23.51 -18.73 -1.45
CA LYS A 254 23.30 -18.98 -0.01
C LYS A 254 21.85 -19.36 0.34
N GLY A 255 20.93 -19.29 -0.61
CA GLY A 255 19.53 -19.69 -0.46
C GLY A 255 18.61 -18.60 0.05
N HIS A 256 19.06 -17.34 0.04
CA HIS A 256 18.14 -16.21 0.14
C HIS A 256 17.42 -16.01 -1.19
N GLU A 257 16.20 -15.50 -1.13
CA GLU A 257 15.42 -15.21 -2.32
C GLU A 257 15.80 -13.86 -2.92
N ILE A 258 15.83 -13.78 -4.25
CA ILE A 258 16.02 -12.55 -5.00
C ILE A 258 14.72 -12.26 -5.75
N ALA A 259 14.14 -11.09 -5.49
CA ALA A 259 12.94 -10.55 -6.09
C ALA A 259 13.25 -9.20 -6.77
N VAL A 260 12.34 -8.68 -7.60
CA VAL A 260 12.57 -7.45 -8.37
C VAL A 260 11.97 -6.22 -7.71
N HIS A 261 12.71 -5.10 -7.76
CA HIS A 261 12.30 -3.79 -7.27
C HIS A 261 12.61 -2.70 -8.32
N SER A 262 12.15 -2.94 -9.55
CA SER A 262 12.30 -2.05 -10.71
C SER A 262 13.76 -1.88 -11.22
N ILE A 263 13.89 -1.41 -12.47
CA ILE A 263 15.16 -0.94 -13.03
C ILE A 263 15.49 0.46 -12.50
N THR A 264 14.57 1.40 -12.68
CA THR A 264 14.86 2.83 -12.47
C THR A 264 14.81 3.26 -11.02
N HIS A 265 13.95 2.62 -10.22
CA HIS A 265 13.44 3.14 -8.96
C HIS A 265 12.98 4.62 -9.09
N ASN A 266 12.18 4.89 -10.14
CA ASN A 266 11.63 6.20 -10.49
C ASN A 266 11.02 6.91 -9.26
N ASP A 267 11.44 8.15 -9.02
CA ASP A 267 11.09 8.96 -7.86
C ASP A 267 9.71 9.63 -7.95
N ASP A 268 9.07 9.65 -9.13
CA ASP A 268 7.68 10.06 -9.26
C ASP A 268 6.72 8.94 -8.80
N GLU A 269 6.23 9.02 -7.57
CA GLU A 269 5.17 8.15 -7.04
C GLU A 269 3.93 8.02 -7.95
N ARG A 270 3.65 9.02 -8.79
CA ARG A 270 2.51 9.03 -9.72
C ARG A 270 2.78 8.25 -11.00
N PHE A 271 4.04 8.07 -11.39
CA PHE A 271 4.40 7.21 -12.50
C PHE A 271 3.91 5.79 -12.21
N TRP A 272 4.27 5.23 -11.05
CA TRP A 272 3.88 3.88 -10.64
C TRP A 272 2.37 3.66 -10.62
N SER A 273 1.61 4.55 -9.99
CA SER A 273 0.15 4.39 -9.89
C SER A 273 -0.61 4.58 -11.21
N ASN A 274 0.01 5.19 -12.23
CA ASN A 274 -0.58 5.43 -13.55
C ASN A 274 0.16 4.70 -14.69
N ALA A 275 1.15 3.85 -14.38
CA ALA A 275 1.99 3.19 -15.37
C ALA A 275 1.18 2.19 -16.21
N SER A 276 1.52 2.08 -17.50
CA SER A 276 0.90 1.09 -18.38
C SER A 276 1.43 -0.32 -18.10
N VAL A 277 0.76 -1.35 -18.61
CA VAL A 277 1.21 -2.76 -18.54
C VAL A 277 2.63 -2.90 -19.13
N ASP A 278 2.95 -2.18 -20.21
CA ASP A 278 4.27 -2.16 -20.86
C ASP A 278 5.34 -1.44 -20.01
N ASP A 279 5.00 -0.33 -19.34
CA ASP A 279 5.92 0.35 -18.41
C ASP A 279 6.26 -0.56 -17.21
N TRP A 280 5.24 -1.19 -16.61
CA TRP A 280 5.41 -2.20 -15.56
C TRP A 280 6.27 -3.38 -16.05
N GLY A 281 6.09 -3.81 -17.31
CA GLY A 281 6.85 -4.90 -17.91
C GLY A 281 8.33 -4.55 -18.08
N LYS A 282 8.63 -3.35 -18.61
CA LYS A 282 10.00 -2.83 -18.75
C LYS A 282 10.69 -2.68 -17.41
N GLU A 283 9.99 -2.21 -16.38
CA GLU A 283 10.54 -2.06 -15.03
C GLU A 283 10.77 -3.39 -14.32
N MET A 284 9.79 -4.29 -14.30
CA MET A 284 9.84 -5.51 -13.46
C MET A 284 10.38 -6.72 -14.22
N ALA A 285 9.82 -7.05 -15.40
CA ALA A 285 10.35 -8.14 -16.21
C ALA A 285 11.72 -7.80 -16.80
N GLY A 286 11.97 -6.53 -17.14
CA GLY A 286 13.31 -6.04 -17.49
C GLY A 286 14.33 -6.22 -16.36
N MET A 287 13.96 -5.88 -15.11
CA MET A 287 14.85 -6.14 -13.96
C MET A 287 15.07 -7.64 -13.71
N ARG A 288 14.07 -8.50 -13.94
CA ARG A 288 14.26 -9.96 -13.92
C ARG A 288 15.29 -10.41 -14.96
N VAL A 289 15.19 -9.93 -16.22
CA VAL A 289 16.17 -10.23 -17.28
C VAL A 289 17.59 -9.78 -16.91
N ILE A 290 17.74 -8.57 -16.34
CA ILE A 290 19.03 -8.07 -15.83
C ILE A 290 19.55 -9.01 -14.73
N MET A 291 18.70 -9.38 -13.77
CA MET A 291 19.10 -10.25 -12.65
C MET A 291 19.53 -11.64 -13.13
N GLU A 292 18.71 -12.31 -13.93
CA GLU A 292 19.01 -13.63 -14.49
C GLU A 292 20.31 -13.60 -15.32
N LYS A 293 20.51 -12.59 -16.18
CA LYS A 293 21.71 -12.46 -17.02
C LYS A 293 22.98 -12.14 -16.23
N PHE A 294 22.95 -11.15 -15.34
CA PHE A 294 24.17 -10.64 -14.69
C PHE A 294 24.48 -11.31 -13.34
N ALA A 295 23.50 -11.88 -12.65
CA ALA A 295 23.75 -12.79 -11.52
C ALA A 295 23.81 -14.27 -11.95
N ASN A 296 23.56 -14.59 -13.23
CA ASN A 296 23.57 -15.95 -13.78
C ASN A 296 22.68 -16.90 -12.93
N ILE A 297 21.45 -16.48 -12.71
CA ILE A 297 20.39 -17.26 -12.04
C ILE A 297 19.55 -17.89 -13.15
N THR A 298 19.44 -19.22 -13.15
CA THR A 298 18.86 -20.00 -14.27
C THR A 298 17.81 -21.02 -13.81
N ASP A 299 17.35 -20.93 -12.57
CA ASP A 299 16.38 -21.83 -11.94
C ASP A 299 14.96 -21.22 -11.87
N ASN A 300 14.73 -20.11 -12.59
CA ASN A 300 13.47 -19.35 -12.62
C ASN A 300 12.92 -18.97 -11.24
N SER A 301 13.79 -18.80 -10.24
CA SER A 301 13.41 -18.47 -8.86
C SER A 301 13.23 -16.96 -8.59
N VAL A 302 13.46 -16.10 -9.58
CA VAL A 302 13.24 -14.63 -9.48
C VAL A 302 11.78 -14.33 -9.80
N VAL A 303 10.90 -14.57 -8.81
CA VAL A 303 9.44 -14.63 -9.01
C VAL A 303 8.61 -13.62 -8.20
N GLY A 304 9.23 -12.89 -7.28
CA GLY A 304 8.58 -11.84 -6.48
C GLY A 304 8.72 -10.45 -7.06
N VAL A 305 7.70 -9.62 -6.88
CA VAL A 305 7.70 -8.18 -7.20
C VAL A 305 7.44 -7.36 -5.93
N ARG A 306 8.09 -6.19 -5.82
CA ARG A 306 7.66 -5.10 -4.95
C ARG A 306 7.82 -3.77 -5.70
N ALA A 307 6.81 -2.93 -5.66
CA ALA A 307 6.81 -1.60 -6.27
C ALA A 307 7.63 -0.60 -5.43
N PRO A 308 8.48 0.25 -6.07
CA PRO A 308 9.10 1.40 -5.41
C PRO A 308 8.09 2.26 -4.64
N TYR A 309 8.48 2.70 -3.45
CA TYR A 309 7.63 3.46 -2.51
C TYR A 309 6.27 2.80 -2.19
N LEU A 310 6.14 1.48 -2.38
CA LEU A 310 4.91 0.69 -2.21
C LEU A 310 3.73 1.24 -3.03
N ARG A 311 3.99 1.82 -4.21
CA ARG A 311 2.96 2.40 -5.08
C ARG A 311 2.31 1.31 -5.92
N VAL A 312 1.10 0.92 -5.53
CA VAL A 312 0.32 -0.11 -6.26
C VAL A 312 -0.16 0.47 -7.59
N GLY A 313 -0.03 -0.32 -8.66
CA GLY A 313 -0.28 0.05 -10.07
C GLY A 313 -1.63 -0.37 -10.62
N GLY A 314 -2.67 -0.46 -9.78
CA GLY A 314 -4.02 -0.86 -10.16
C GLY A 314 -4.05 -2.26 -10.78
N ASN A 315 -4.94 -2.46 -11.76
CA ASN A 315 -4.97 -3.70 -12.53
C ASN A 315 -3.72 -3.88 -13.41
N ASN A 316 -3.08 -2.80 -13.88
CA ASN A 316 -1.98 -2.88 -14.85
C ASN A 316 -0.75 -3.63 -14.31
N GLN A 317 -0.41 -3.41 -13.03
CA GLN A 317 0.67 -4.14 -12.35
C GLN A 317 0.38 -5.65 -12.34
N PHE A 318 -0.83 -6.06 -11.98
CA PHE A 318 -1.19 -7.46 -11.81
C PHE A 318 -1.42 -8.17 -13.17
N THR A 319 -1.98 -7.49 -14.17
CA THR A 319 -2.03 -7.96 -15.56
C THR A 319 -0.62 -8.25 -16.09
N MET A 320 0.30 -7.29 -15.91
CA MET A 320 1.71 -7.48 -16.29
C MET A 320 2.32 -8.69 -15.60
N MET A 321 2.06 -8.85 -14.30
CA MET A 321 2.60 -9.97 -13.53
C MET A 321 2.08 -11.34 -13.99
N GLU A 322 0.79 -11.42 -14.34
CA GLU A 322 0.19 -12.64 -14.90
C GLU A 322 0.77 -12.95 -16.30
N GLU A 323 0.83 -11.96 -17.20
CA GLU A 323 1.44 -12.11 -18.54
C GLU A 323 2.93 -12.50 -18.47
N GLN A 324 3.65 -11.98 -17.48
CA GLN A 324 5.07 -12.23 -17.27
C GLN A 324 5.35 -13.42 -16.32
N ALA A 325 4.33 -14.14 -15.85
CA ALA A 325 4.44 -15.26 -14.94
C ALA A 325 5.30 -14.98 -13.68
N PHE A 326 5.08 -13.84 -13.02
CA PHE A 326 5.53 -13.62 -11.65
C PHE A 326 4.60 -14.38 -10.68
N LEU A 327 5.16 -14.89 -9.57
CA LEU A 327 4.40 -15.68 -8.60
C LEU A 327 3.60 -14.80 -7.64
N TYR A 328 4.21 -13.72 -7.14
CA TYR A 328 3.61 -12.89 -6.11
C TYR A 328 4.04 -11.42 -6.16
N ASP A 329 3.15 -10.55 -5.68
CA ASP A 329 3.45 -9.18 -5.31
C ASP A 329 3.62 -9.09 -3.79
N SER A 330 4.35 -8.10 -3.33
CA SER A 330 4.40 -7.70 -1.91
C SER A 330 4.47 -6.17 -1.85
N SER A 331 3.50 -5.50 -2.49
CA SER A 331 3.37 -4.03 -2.48
C SER A 331 2.11 -3.57 -1.76
N ILE A 332 1.08 -4.42 -1.66
CA ILE A 332 -0.19 -4.06 -1.04
C ILE A 332 -0.04 -4.03 0.48
N THR A 333 -0.29 -2.86 1.08
CA THR A 333 -0.34 -2.70 2.54
C THR A 333 -1.75 -2.97 3.07
N ALA A 334 -1.86 -3.80 4.11
CA ALA A 334 -3.07 -3.94 4.93
C ALA A 334 -2.98 -3.03 6.16
N PRO A 335 -4.06 -2.29 6.51
CA PRO A 335 -4.09 -1.44 7.69
C PRO A 335 -3.92 -2.25 8.98
N LEU A 336 -3.37 -1.63 10.03
CA LEU A 336 -3.17 -2.27 11.34
C LEU A 336 -4.44 -2.96 11.84
N SER A 337 -4.38 -4.30 11.90
CA SER A 337 -5.49 -5.20 12.21
C SER A 337 -5.08 -6.24 13.25
N ASN A 338 -6.05 -6.73 14.02
CA ASN A 338 -5.86 -7.80 15.00
C ASN A 338 -7.07 -8.75 14.90
N PRO A 339 -6.91 -9.97 14.35
CA PRO A 339 -5.66 -10.55 13.85
C PRO A 339 -5.10 -9.90 12.57
N PRO A 340 -3.78 -10.05 12.32
CA PRO A 340 -3.15 -9.72 11.05
C PRO A 340 -3.59 -10.68 9.94
N LEU A 341 -3.45 -10.27 8.68
CA LEU A 341 -3.93 -11.01 7.52
C LEU A 341 -2.88 -12.01 7.01
N TRP A 342 -3.34 -13.18 6.57
CA TRP A 342 -2.56 -14.13 5.80
C TRP A 342 -2.43 -13.67 4.33
N PRO A 343 -1.36 -14.06 3.62
CA PRO A 343 -1.27 -13.92 2.16
C PRO A 343 -2.46 -14.56 1.46
N TYR A 344 -2.89 -14.00 0.33
CA TYR A 344 -4.07 -14.44 -0.42
C TYR A 344 -3.84 -14.33 -1.93
N THR A 345 -4.66 -14.99 -2.75
CA THR A 345 -4.60 -14.90 -4.22
C THR A 345 -5.57 -13.88 -4.79
N MET A 346 -5.14 -13.18 -5.83
CA MET A 346 -5.87 -12.08 -6.48
C MET A 346 -7.03 -12.52 -7.41
N TYR A 347 -7.41 -13.80 -7.42
CA TYR A 347 -8.61 -14.27 -8.14
C TYR A 347 -9.91 -13.66 -7.58
N PHE A 348 -9.93 -13.36 -6.28
CA PHE A 348 -11.09 -12.82 -5.56
C PHE A 348 -10.78 -11.42 -5.05
N ARG A 349 -11.84 -10.67 -4.70
CA ARG A 349 -11.72 -9.32 -4.14
C ARG A 349 -10.85 -9.35 -2.88
N MET A 350 -9.93 -8.39 -2.76
CA MET A 350 -9.09 -8.19 -1.59
C MET A 350 -9.91 -8.21 -0.28
N PRO A 351 -9.44 -8.91 0.78
CA PRO A 351 -10.13 -9.01 2.06
C PRO A 351 -10.05 -7.73 2.93
N HIS A 352 -9.34 -6.70 2.48
CA HIS A 352 -9.19 -5.43 3.17
C HIS A 352 -9.30 -4.23 2.22
N ARG A 353 -9.49 -3.04 2.80
CA ARG A 353 -9.50 -1.78 2.02
C ARG A 353 -8.15 -1.53 1.35
N CYS A 354 -8.16 -0.90 0.19
CA CYS A 354 -6.95 -0.29 -0.38
C CYS A 354 -6.45 0.80 0.60
N HIS A 355 -5.22 0.66 1.11
CA HIS A 355 -4.70 1.48 2.21
C HIS A 355 -3.39 2.16 1.81
N GLY A 356 -3.30 3.46 2.10
CA GLY A 356 -2.21 4.34 1.69
C GLY A 356 -2.71 5.59 0.96
N ASN A 357 -1.83 6.57 0.77
CA ASN A 357 -2.19 7.85 0.15
C ASN A 357 -2.27 7.74 -1.38
N LEU A 358 -3.44 8.04 -1.97
CA LEU A 358 -3.67 7.99 -3.42
C LEU A 358 -3.25 6.64 -4.04
N GLN A 359 -3.48 5.52 -3.35
CA GLN A 359 -3.18 4.19 -3.88
C GLN A 359 -4.17 3.78 -4.97
N SER A 360 -3.68 3.02 -5.94
CA SER A 360 -4.48 2.38 -7.00
C SER A 360 -4.37 0.88 -6.81
N CYS A 361 -5.33 0.25 -6.15
CA CYS A 361 -5.33 -1.21 -5.96
C CYS A 361 -6.05 -1.92 -7.10
N PRO A 362 -5.67 -3.17 -7.45
CA PRO A 362 -6.39 -3.98 -8.41
C PRO A 362 -7.84 -4.24 -7.97
N THR A 363 -8.74 -4.28 -8.96
CA THR A 363 -10.18 -4.52 -8.78
C THR A 363 -10.62 -5.83 -9.42
N ARG A 364 -9.99 -6.22 -10.53
CA ARG A 364 -10.29 -7.43 -11.31
C ARG A 364 -9.62 -8.67 -10.71
N SER A 365 -9.99 -9.85 -11.22
CA SER A 365 -9.34 -11.12 -10.90
C SER A 365 -8.02 -11.27 -11.65
N HIS A 366 -6.94 -11.63 -10.94
CA HIS A 366 -5.60 -11.89 -11.50
C HIS A 366 -4.99 -13.17 -10.89
N ALA A 367 -4.23 -13.93 -11.66
CA ALA A 367 -3.61 -15.20 -11.27
C ALA A 367 -2.29 -15.01 -10.48
N VAL A 368 -2.31 -14.14 -9.47
CA VAL A 368 -1.12 -13.68 -8.72
C VAL A 368 -1.36 -13.83 -7.21
N TRP A 369 -0.32 -14.18 -6.44
CA TRP A 369 -0.36 -14.15 -4.97
C TRP A 369 -0.03 -12.76 -4.42
N GLU A 370 -0.69 -12.33 -3.36
CA GLU A 370 -0.34 -11.13 -2.60
C GLU A 370 0.29 -11.55 -1.26
N MET A 371 1.60 -11.31 -1.13
CA MET A 371 2.34 -11.39 0.13
C MET A 371 2.14 -10.09 0.92
N VAL A 372 0.89 -9.93 1.37
CA VAL A 372 0.34 -8.71 1.97
C VAL A 372 1.20 -8.14 3.11
N MET A 373 1.47 -6.84 3.03
CA MET A 373 2.25 -6.12 4.02
C MET A 373 1.34 -5.64 5.15
N ASN A 374 1.23 -6.42 6.22
CA ASN A 374 0.52 -6.01 7.43
C ASN A 374 1.25 -4.83 8.10
N GLU A 375 0.54 -3.74 8.41
CA GLU A 375 1.11 -2.69 9.28
C GLU A 375 1.46 -3.24 10.66
N LEU A 376 2.67 -2.89 11.12
CA LEU A 376 3.16 -3.13 12.46
C LEU A 376 2.63 -2.04 13.41
N ASP A 377 2.32 -2.44 14.64
CA ASP A 377 1.89 -1.55 15.71
C ASP A 377 3.10 -0.89 16.37
N ARG A 378 3.17 0.44 16.29
CA ARG A 378 4.29 1.24 16.78
C ARG A 378 4.02 1.93 18.13
N ARG A 379 2.93 1.58 18.82
CA ARG A 379 2.65 2.12 20.16
C ARG A 379 3.68 1.59 21.16
N GLU A 380 4.32 2.50 21.91
CA GLU A 380 5.31 2.15 22.93
C GLU A 380 4.67 1.51 24.18
N ASP A 381 3.43 1.91 24.49
CA ASP A 381 2.55 1.20 25.44
C ASP A 381 1.27 0.75 24.72
N PRO A 382 1.21 -0.52 24.24
CA PRO A 382 0.04 -1.06 23.57
C PRO A 382 -1.20 -1.22 24.45
N THR A 383 -1.06 -1.09 25.78
CA THR A 383 -2.17 -1.19 26.75
C THR A 383 -2.99 0.10 26.82
N ASN A 384 -2.48 1.20 26.27
CA ASN A 384 -3.19 2.46 26.13
C ASN A 384 -4.01 2.49 24.83
N ASP A 385 -5.27 2.94 24.92
CA ASP A 385 -6.21 3.06 23.79
C ASP A 385 -5.89 4.25 22.84
N GLU A 386 -4.66 4.77 22.87
CA GLU A 386 -4.23 5.82 21.94
C GLU A 386 -4.12 5.26 20.52
N TYR A 387 -4.97 5.75 19.62
CA TYR A 387 -4.92 5.39 18.21
C TYR A 387 -3.73 6.06 17.52
N LEU A 388 -2.73 5.25 17.16
CA LEU A 388 -1.68 5.62 16.20
C LEU A 388 -1.85 4.78 14.92
N PRO A 389 -1.66 5.37 13.72
CA PRO A 389 -1.54 4.58 12.50
C PRO A 389 -0.28 3.70 12.60
N GLY A 390 -0.34 2.50 12.05
CA GLY A 390 0.81 1.60 12.01
C GLY A 390 1.87 2.03 11.00
N CYS A 391 2.80 1.12 10.72
CA CYS A 391 3.85 1.30 9.73
C CYS A 391 4.14 -0.03 9.02
N ALA A 392 4.25 -0.03 7.69
CA ALA A 392 4.61 -1.23 6.93
C ALA A 392 6.12 -1.47 6.97
N MET A 393 6.91 -0.52 6.42
CA MET A 393 8.38 -0.56 6.52
C MET A 393 8.81 -0.20 7.93
N VAL A 394 9.76 -0.95 8.52
CA VAL A 394 10.21 -0.71 9.89
C VAL A 394 10.87 0.67 10.04
N ASP A 395 11.62 1.12 9.03
CA ASP A 395 12.23 2.45 9.01
C ASP A 395 11.22 3.61 8.87
N SER A 396 9.97 3.33 8.49
CA SER A 396 8.88 4.32 8.50
C SER A 396 8.24 4.53 9.88
N CYS A 397 8.54 3.67 10.86
CA CYS A 397 8.04 3.76 12.24
C CYS A 397 8.76 4.87 13.03
N SER A 398 8.51 6.13 12.67
CA SER A 398 9.28 7.33 13.04
C SER A 398 9.41 7.67 14.54
N ASN A 399 8.71 6.95 15.43
CA ASN A 399 8.80 7.10 16.88
C ASN A 399 9.77 6.09 17.55
N ILE A 400 10.36 5.16 16.80
CA ILE A 400 11.42 4.27 17.29
C ILE A 400 12.74 5.02 17.22
N LEU A 401 13.30 5.36 18.39
CA LEU A 401 14.49 6.22 18.50
C LEU A 401 15.64 5.57 19.28
N THR A 402 15.44 4.40 19.90
CA THR A 402 16.47 3.67 20.66
C THR A 402 16.41 2.16 20.40
N GLY A 403 17.52 1.45 20.66
CA GLY A 403 17.57 -0.02 20.58
C GLY A 403 16.54 -0.71 21.49
N ASP A 404 16.32 -0.22 22.71
CA ASP A 404 15.34 -0.77 23.65
C ASP A 404 13.90 -0.63 23.13
N GLN A 405 13.55 0.53 22.56
CA GLN A 405 12.24 0.75 21.92
C GLN A 405 12.05 -0.20 20.73
N PHE A 406 13.10 -0.41 19.93
CA PHE A 406 13.04 -1.30 18.78
C PHE A 406 12.88 -2.77 19.19
N TYR A 407 13.60 -3.23 20.22
CA TYR A 407 13.44 -4.56 20.79
C TYR A 407 12.02 -4.81 21.33
N ASN A 408 11.47 -3.86 22.09
CA ASN A 408 10.09 -3.96 22.60
C ASN A 408 9.05 -3.96 21.46
N PHE A 409 9.28 -3.15 20.41
CA PHE A 409 8.45 -3.13 19.20
C PHE A 409 8.47 -4.47 18.44
N LEU A 410 9.64 -5.11 18.33
CA LEU A 410 9.76 -6.44 17.71
C LEU A 410 8.99 -7.50 18.50
N ASN A 411 9.13 -7.52 19.83
CA ASN A 411 8.39 -8.46 20.70
C ASN A 411 6.87 -8.24 20.63
N HIS A 412 6.40 -6.99 20.76
CA HIS A 412 4.96 -6.69 20.67
C HIS A 412 4.35 -7.17 19.35
N ASN A 413 5.02 -6.92 18.22
CA ASN A 413 4.53 -7.35 16.92
C ASN A 413 4.70 -8.86 16.67
N PHE A 414 5.68 -9.50 17.29
CA PHE A 414 5.78 -10.95 17.34
C PHE A 414 4.59 -11.57 18.09
N ASP A 415 4.33 -11.14 19.32
CA ASP A 415 3.22 -11.63 20.14
C ASP A 415 1.87 -11.43 19.46
N ARG A 416 1.64 -10.26 18.82
CA ARG A 416 0.44 -9.98 18.02
C ARG A 416 0.15 -11.02 16.93
N HIS A 417 1.18 -11.56 16.29
CA HIS A 417 1.04 -12.62 15.28
C HIS A 417 0.96 -13.99 15.96
N TYR A 418 1.90 -14.28 16.87
CA TYR A 418 2.15 -15.60 17.46
C TYR A 418 1.01 -16.12 18.34
N ASP A 419 0.37 -15.23 19.12
CA ASP A 419 -0.73 -15.56 20.05
C ASP A 419 -2.12 -15.52 19.39
N GLN A 420 -2.22 -15.06 18.15
CA GLN A 420 -3.49 -14.92 17.42
C GLN A 420 -3.64 -15.99 16.34
N ASN A 421 -3.51 -15.64 15.05
CA ASN A 421 -3.70 -16.55 13.92
C ASN A 421 -2.39 -17.01 13.25
N ARG A 422 -1.23 -16.63 13.80
CA ARG A 422 0.11 -16.93 13.28
C ARG A 422 0.34 -16.55 11.81
N ALA A 423 -0.33 -15.50 11.34
CA ALA A 423 -0.03 -14.95 10.02
C ALA A 423 1.46 -14.58 9.92
N PRO A 424 2.09 -14.69 8.74
CA PRO A 424 3.50 -14.36 8.55
C PRO A 424 3.83 -12.94 9.06
N LEU A 425 4.85 -12.84 9.93
CA LEU A 425 5.35 -11.56 10.42
C LEU A 425 6.32 -10.98 9.39
N GLY A 426 5.92 -9.89 8.74
CA GLY A 426 6.76 -9.14 7.82
C GLY A 426 7.67 -8.17 8.55
N LEU A 427 8.98 -8.28 8.35
CA LEU A 427 9.98 -7.34 8.86
C LEU A 427 10.75 -6.76 7.67
N TYR A 428 10.24 -5.64 7.14
CA TYR A 428 10.70 -5.04 5.90
C TYR A 428 11.63 -3.85 6.19
N PHE A 429 12.85 -3.88 5.62
CA PHE A 429 13.91 -2.92 5.94
C PHE A 429 14.58 -2.32 4.71
N HIS A 430 14.91 -1.04 4.77
CA HIS A 430 16.05 -0.51 4.02
C HIS A 430 17.36 -0.78 4.78
N ALA A 431 18.32 -1.46 4.14
CA ALA A 431 19.57 -1.87 4.79
C ALA A 431 20.41 -0.70 5.36
N ALA A 432 20.24 0.51 4.81
CA ALA A 432 20.86 1.72 5.34
C ALA A 432 20.38 2.06 6.76
N TRP A 433 19.13 1.75 7.12
CA TRP A 433 18.56 2.07 8.44
C TRP A 433 19.24 1.27 9.56
N LEU A 434 19.42 -0.04 9.39
CA LEU A 434 20.18 -0.86 10.35
C LEU A 434 21.67 -0.47 10.37
N LYS A 435 22.28 -0.24 9.21
CA LYS A 435 23.73 0.08 9.16
C LYS A 435 24.07 1.42 9.81
N ASN A 436 23.22 2.43 9.64
CA ASN A 436 23.47 3.78 10.15
C ASN A 436 23.19 3.89 11.65
N ASN A 437 22.44 2.95 12.24
CA ASN A 437 22.05 2.93 13.65
C ASN A 437 22.50 1.61 14.31
N PRO A 438 23.77 1.51 14.78
CA PRO A 438 24.32 0.27 15.32
C PRO A 438 23.52 -0.34 16.49
N GLU A 439 22.87 0.50 17.30
CA GLU A 439 21.99 0.06 18.39
C GLU A 439 20.73 -0.67 17.90
N PHE A 440 20.20 -0.31 16.72
CA PHE A 440 19.06 -1.03 16.12
C PHE A 440 19.51 -2.38 15.56
N LEU A 441 20.71 -2.44 14.97
CA LEU A 441 21.30 -3.71 14.55
C LEU A 441 21.57 -4.62 15.75
N GLU A 442 22.17 -4.11 16.83
CA GLU A 442 22.43 -4.89 18.06
C GLU A 442 21.13 -5.44 18.65
N ALA A 443 20.09 -4.60 18.80
CA ALA A 443 18.77 -5.01 19.26
C ALA A 443 18.12 -6.08 18.35
N PHE A 444 18.22 -5.92 17.03
CA PHE A 444 17.68 -6.87 16.06
C PHE A 444 18.40 -8.22 16.09
N LEU A 445 19.74 -8.22 16.17
CA LEU A 445 20.52 -9.44 16.27
C LEU A 445 20.26 -10.17 17.59
N TYR A 446 20.17 -9.43 18.69
CA TYR A 446 19.81 -9.97 20.00
C TYR A 446 18.42 -10.62 19.97
N TRP A 447 17.42 -9.93 19.42
CA TRP A 447 16.06 -10.43 19.28
C TRP A 447 15.98 -11.71 18.42
N ILE A 448 16.65 -11.74 17.25
CA ILE A 448 16.70 -12.96 16.43
C ILE A 448 17.33 -14.13 17.21
N ASP A 449 18.46 -13.90 17.88
CA ASP A 449 19.17 -14.95 18.61
C ASP A 449 18.37 -15.44 19.84
N GLU A 450 17.62 -14.55 20.50
CA GLU A 450 16.69 -14.91 21.57
C GLU A 450 15.54 -15.77 21.04
N VAL A 451 14.79 -15.29 20.02
CA VAL A 451 13.64 -16.00 19.42
C VAL A 451 14.05 -17.39 18.92
N LEU A 452 15.19 -17.51 18.24
CA LEU A 452 15.72 -18.80 17.78
C LEU A 452 16.14 -19.76 18.92
N SER A 453 16.44 -19.22 20.11
CA SER A 453 16.85 -20.01 21.28
C SER A 453 15.67 -20.46 22.14
N SER A 454 14.60 -19.66 22.20
CA SER A 454 13.43 -19.87 23.05
C SER A 454 12.29 -20.60 22.34
N HIS A 455 12.11 -20.39 21.03
CA HIS A 455 11.05 -21.01 20.23
C HIS A 455 11.56 -22.14 19.33
N ASN A 456 10.82 -23.25 19.29
CA ASN A 456 11.10 -24.39 18.40
C ASN A 456 10.09 -24.52 17.24
N ASP A 457 9.20 -23.54 17.13
CA ASP A 457 8.07 -23.42 16.21
C ASP A 457 8.08 -22.12 15.38
N VAL A 458 9.11 -21.29 15.53
CA VAL A 458 9.34 -20.06 14.74
C VAL A 458 10.33 -20.34 13.61
N TYR A 459 10.05 -19.83 12.40
CA TYR A 459 10.84 -20.05 11.20
C TYR A 459 11.06 -18.75 10.42
N PHE A 460 12.31 -18.36 10.24
CA PHE A 460 12.74 -17.25 9.38
C PHE A 460 12.92 -17.76 7.94
N VAL A 461 11.99 -17.41 7.08
CA VAL A 461 11.81 -18.00 5.73
C VAL A 461 11.75 -16.93 4.65
N THR A 462 11.92 -17.32 3.39
CA THR A 462 11.67 -16.43 2.26
C THR A 462 10.16 -16.30 1.97
N MET A 463 9.77 -15.27 1.22
CA MET A 463 8.39 -15.08 0.76
C MET A 463 7.88 -16.28 -0.06
N THR A 464 8.66 -16.76 -1.03
CA THR A 464 8.33 -17.98 -1.79
C THR A 464 8.13 -19.20 -0.85
N GLN A 465 8.93 -19.33 0.20
CA GLN A 465 8.80 -20.41 1.19
C GLN A 465 7.51 -20.32 2.02
N VAL A 466 6.97 -19.11 2.25
CA VAL A 466 5.63 -18.96 2.84
C VAL A 466 4.56 -19.47 1.88
N ILE A 467 4.58 -19.06 0.61
CA ILE A 467 3.60 -19.51 -0.40
C ILE A 467 3.64 -21.04 -0.53
N GLN A 468 4.83 -21.65 -0.59
CA GLN A 468 4.99 -23.11 -0.60
C GLN A 468 4.38 -23.80 0.62
N TRP A 469 4.40 -23.17 1.80
CA TRP A 469 3.71 -23.68 2.99
C TRP A 469 2.19 -23.51 2.87
N ILE A 470 1.69 -22.35 2.39
CA ILE A 470 0.25 -22.12 2.18
C ILE A 470 -0.33 -23.14 1.20
N GLN A 471 0.40 -23.44 0.12
CA GLN A 471 0.06 -24.46 -0.88
C GLN A 471 -0.03 -25.89 -0.32
N ASN A 472 0.66 -26.17 0.80
CA ASN A 472 0.72 -27.51 1.39
C ASN A 472 0.94 -27.42 2.92
N PRO A 473 -0.07 -26.97 3.70
CA PRO A 473 0.11 -26.57 5.09
C PRO A 473 0.68 -27.69 5.96
N ARG A 474 1.72 -27.36 6.74
CA ARG A 474 2.45 -28.29 7.61
C ARG A 474 2.39 -27.87 9.05
N THR A 475 2.09 -28.83 9.93
CA THR A 475 2.22 -28.62 11.37
C THR A 475 3.68 -28.37 11.77
N ILE A 476 3.90 -27.77 12.94
CA ILE A 476 5.23 -27.54 13.54
C ILE A 476 6.10 -28.82 13.54
N THR A 477 5.49 -29.99 13.74
CA THR A 477 6.22 -31.27 13.75
C THR A 477 6.69 -31.67 12.35
N GLU A 478 5.87 -31.44 11.33
CA GLU A 478 6.18 -31.77 9.93
C GLU A 478 7.13 -30.74 9.30
N ALA A 479 7.04 -29.47 9.68
CA ALA A 479 7.87 -28.37 9.19
C ALA A 479 9.39 -28.63 9.30
N LYS A 480 9.81 -29.47 10.26
CA LYS A 480 11.21 -29.92 10.43
C LYS A 480 11.74 -30.71 9.24
N ASN A 481 10.86 -31.43 8.54
CA ASN A 481 11.16 -32.27 7.38
C ASN A 481 10.48 -31.75 6.09
N PHE A 482 10.02 -30.49 6.07
CA PHE A 482 9.39 -29.91 4.89
C PHE A 482 10.47 -29.50 3.87
N GLU A 483 10.60 -30.28 2.81
CA GLU A 483 11.69 -30.15 1.82
C GLU A 483 11.88 -28.74 1.22
N PRO A 484 10.84 -27.94 0.90
CA PRO A 484 11.04 -26.59 0.39
C PRO A 484 11.73 -25.64 1.38
N TRP A 485 11.56 -25.87 2.69
CA TRP A 485 12.29 -25.15 3.75
C TRP A 485 13.68 -25.73 4.05
N ARG A 486 14.06 -26.82 3.36
CA ARG A 486 15.38 -27.46 3.40
C ARG A 486 16.18 -27.24 2.11
N GLU A 487 15.62 -26.57 1.09
CA GLU A 487 16.39 -26.12 -0.05
C GLU A 487 17.53 -25.19 0.42
N LYS A 488 18.74 -25.38 -0.12
CA LYS A 488 19.93 -24.59 0.22
C LYS A 488 20.09 -24.48 1.76
N CYS A 489 19.86 -25.61 2.47
CA CYS A 489 19.75 -25.68 3.94
C CYS A 489 20.91 -25.00 4.66
N ALA A 490 22.14 -25.45 4.40
CA ALA A 490 23.38 -24.85 4.89
C ALA A 490 24.43 -24.88 3.77
N VAL A 491 24.54 -23.79 3.01
CA VAL A 491 25.37 -23.76 1.79
C VAL A 491 26.80 -23.32 2.11
N GLU A 492 27.70 -24.29 2.12
CA GLU A 492 29.15 -24.08 2.14
C GLU A 492 29.73 -23.95 0.72
N GLY A 493 31.06 -24.02 0.58
CA GLY A 493 31.74 -23.94 -0.70
C GLY A 493 31.92 -22.51 -1.25
N TYR A 494 32.64 -22.43 -2.37
CA TYR A 494 33.16 -21.20 -2.95
C TYR A 494 32.11 -20.39 -3.73
N GLN A 495 32.40 -19.10 -3.90
CA GLN A 495 31.65 -18.18 -4.75
C GLN A 495 31.77 -18.58 -6.24
N ALA A 496 30.81 -18.19 -7.07
CA ALA A 496 30.81 -18.50 -8.50
C ALA A 496 32.02 -17.94 -9.25
N CYS A 497 32.55 -16.78 -8.83
CA CYS A 497 33.84 -16.27 -9.27
C CYS A 497 34.61 -15.64 -8.11
N TRP A 498 35.95 -15.78 -8.13
CA TRP A 498 36.84 -15.25 -7.09
C TRP A 498 37.09 -13.74 -7.18
N VAL A 499 37.07 -13.20 -8.41
CA VAL A 499 37.28 -11.78 -8.69
C VAL A 499 36.26 -11.37 -9.75
N PRO A 500 35.15 -10.71 -9.36
CA PRO A 500 34.19 -10.14 -10.28
C PRO A 500 34.83 -9.16 -11.26
N HIS A 501 34.29 -9.12 -12.49
CA HIS A 501 34.56 -8.02 -13.41
C HIS A 501 33.87 -6.76 -12.88
N SER A 502 34.59 -5.64 -12.80
CA SER A 502 34.02 -4.32 -12.49
C SER A 502 33.86 -3.51 -13.77
N CYS A 503 32.71 -3.63 -14.40
CA CYS A 503 32.40 -3.04 -15.70
C CYS A 503 32.07 -1.56 -15.54
N LYS A 504 32.89 -0.66 -16.11
CA LYS A 504 32.60 0.77 -16.21
C LYS A 504 31.74 1.01 -17.44
N LEU A 505 30.45 1.27 -17.23
CA LEU A 505 29.46 1.30 -18.29
C LEU A 505 28.76 2.67 -18.37
N THR A 506 28.26 2.98 -19.55
CA THR A 506 27.41 4.15 -19.83
C THR A 506 26.24 3.72 -20.71
N SER A 507 25.14 4.47 -20.67
CA SER A 507 24.01 4.30 -21.60
C SER A 507 23.53 5.67 -22.08
N LYS A 508 22.84 5.70 -23.22
CA LYS A 508 22.13 6.88 -23.71
C LYS A 508 20.93 7.23 -22.82
N GLU A 509 20.37 6.23 -22.13
CA GLU A 509 19.19 6.35 -21.27
C GLU A 509 19.50 6.93 -19.89
N VAL A 510 20.76 6.84 -19.44
CA VAL A 510 21.25 7.45 -18.19
C VAL A 510 22.35 8.47 -18.51
N PRO A 511 22.00 9.61 -19.14
CA PRO A 511 22.96 10.52 -19.73
C PRO A 511 23.85 11.22 -18.68
N GLY A 512 25.16 11.18 -18.91
CA GLY A 512 26.15 11.86 -18.06
C GLY A 512 26.67 11.04 -16.87
N GLU A 513 26.04 9.90 -16.55
CA GLU A 513 26.57 8.97 -15.53
C GLU A 513 27.54 7.95 -16.13
N THR A 514 28.46 7.45 -15.29
CA THR A 514 29.25 6.25 -15.57
C THR A 514 29.11 5.33 -14.38
N ILE A 515 28.40 4.22 -14.59
CA ILE A 515 27.98 3.32 -13.51
C ILE A 515 28.87 2.08 -13.53
N ASN A 516 29.32 1.66 -12.34
CA ASN A 516 30.06 0.42 -12.18
C ASN A 516 29.08 -0.74 -11.95
N LEU A 517 29.03 -1.68 -12.88
CA LEU A 517 28.29 -2.95 -12.72
C LEU A 517 29.31 -4.06 -12.40
N GLN A 518 29.21 -4.68 -11.22
CA GLN A 518 30.04 -5.84 -10.88
C GLN A 518 29.31 -7.14 -11.21
N THR A 519 29.97 -8.06 -11.91
CA THR A 519 29.41 -9.37 -12.27
C THR A 519 30.50 -10.41 -12.52
N CYS A 520 30.15 -11.69 -12.41
CA CYS A 520 30.99 -12.81 -12.83
C CYS A 520 30.92 -13.07 -14.35
N VAL A 521 29.94 -12.51 -15.07
CA VAL A 521 29.84 -12.64 -16.53
C VAL A 521 30.71 -11.59 -17.25
N ARG A 522 30.91 -11.75 -18.56
CA ARG A 522 31.63 -10.77 -19.36
C ARG A 522 30.88 -9.43 -19.37
N CYS A 523 31.60 -8.32 -19.24
CA CYS A 523 31.00 -6.99 -19.31
C CYS A 523 30.16 -6.79 -20.59
N PRO A 524 28.95 -6.22 -20.46
CA PRO A 524 28.08 -5.87 -21.59
C PRO A 524 28.67 -4.69 -22.39
N VAL A 525 28.04 -4.35 -23.52
CA VAL A 525 28.47 -3.24 -24.39
C VAL A 525 28.04 -1.90 -23.80
N ASN A 526 26.78 -1.81 -23.36
CA ASN A 526 26.18 -0.65 -22.71
C ASN A 526 25.85 -0.94 -21.24
N TYR A 527 25.55 0.11 -20.48
CA TYR A 527 24.86 -0.04 -19.20
C TYR A 527 23.42 -0.50 -19.44
N PRO A 528 22.95 -1.62 -18.86
CA PRO A 528 21.58 -2.07 -19.01
C PRO A 528 20.57 -1.03 -18.51
N TRP A 529 19.41 -0.93 -19.15
CA TRP A 529 18.32 -0.05 -18.70
C TRP A 529 16.97 -0.50 -19.29
N LEU A 530 15.94 0.35 -19.20
CA LEU A 530 14.57 0.07 -19.64
C LEU A 530 14.45 -0.50 -21.06
N ASN A 531 15.14 0.09 -22.05
CA ASN A 531 15.02 -0.32 -23.45
C ASN A 531 16.10 -1.33 -23.89
N ASP A 532 17.19 -1.48 -23.13
CA ASP A 532 18.26 -2.46 -23.35
C ASP A 532 18.58 -3.19 -22.03
N PRO A 533 17.66 -4.03 -21.48
CA PRO A 533 17.89 -4.74 -20.22
C PRO A 533 18.97 -5.81 -20.34
N SER A 534 19.41 -6.17 -21.54
CA SER A 534 20.53 -7.08 -21.74
C SER A 534 21.87 -6.34 -21.84
N GLY A 535 21.90 -5.04 -22.13
CA GLY A 535 23.10 -4.23 -22.33
C GLY A 535 23.89 -4.58 -23.61
N ASP A 536 23.26 -5.28 -24.55
CA ASP A 536 23.93 -5.79 -25.76
C ASP A 536 23.99 -4.74 -26.89
N GLY A 537 23.20 -3.66 -26.79
CA GLY A 537 23.20 -2.57 -27.78
C GLY A 537 22.64 -2.95 -29.14
N HIS A 538 21.67 -3.87 -29.17
CA HIS A 538 20.91 -4.21 -30.37
C HIS A 538 19.92 -3.08 -30.73
N TYR A 539 19.56 -3.01 -32.02
CA TYR A 539 18.67 -2.02 -32.62
C TYR A 539 17.39 -2.69 -33.12
#